data_AF-A0AAN6KMV7-F1
#
_entry.id   AF-A0AAN6KMV7-F1
#
_cell.length_a   1.000
_cell.length_b   1.000
_cell.length_c   1.000
_cell.angle_alpha   90.00
_cell.angle_beta   90.00
_cell.angle_gamma   90.00
#
_symmetry.space_group_name_H-M   'P 1'
#
loop_
_entity.id
_entity.type
_entity.pdbx_description
1 polymer ?
#
loop_
_entity_poly.entity_id
_entity_poly.type
_entity_poly.pdbx_seq_one_letter_code
_entity_poly.pdbx_strand_id
1 'polypeptide(L)'
;MAEHNQSLPVTEQVIRHLHSLSRTYAIPIAEAFRTHLLAWHERPGGEPSKGDLVVLTAIGSIYPTSDHFHQVVTPATTLMGRWLAVNAPSPGAKTVDERRSRVGALMVGLCVRWQALSKRIVPEAVRFTLRILATISVTGTSSTEVAEHLENLTAMAELWKDKTAFIEIFQPFLPILRNLGSTATPASEHLTTLFGPSRQTRHPLLLHNHRPQPLRTSNPKFEEGFNPDKHYDPDRERSDAAKLRKEVKREKKGAVRELRKDGAFVAREELREKRERDADFVKRERRLVAEIAQEGRENQGGGGGRGTGKGRR
;
A
#
# COMPACT_ATOMS: atom_id res chain seq x y z
N MET A 1 22.83 -38.29 23.15
CA MET A 1 24.30 -38.35 22.96
C MET A 1 25.03 -37.41 23.92
N ALA A 2 24.70 -36.12 23.94
CA ALA A 2 25.30 -35.17 24.88
C ALA A 2 25.09 -35.53 26.36
N GLU A 3 23.91 -36.06 26.72
CA GLU A 3 23.63 -36.55 28.09
C GLU A 3 24.49 -37.73 28.51
N HIS A 4 24.95 -38.53 27.55
CA HIS A 4 25.81 -39.70 27.79
C HIS A 4 27.30 -39.36 27.61
N ASN A 5 27.66 -38.07 27.60
CA ASN A 5 29.02 -37.57 27.42
C ASN A 5 29.75 -38.19 26.21
N GLN A 6 29.03 -38.41 25.11
CA GLN A 6 29.61 -38.88 23.85
C GLN A 6 30.60 -37.87 23.28
N SER A 7 31.56 -38.35 22.49
CA SER A 7 32.63 -37.54 21.93
C SER A 7 32.11 -36.41 21.01
N LEU A 8 32.68 -35.21 21.11
CA LEU A 8 32.25 -34.04 20.33
C LEU A 8 32.37 -34.25 18.81
N PRO A 9 33.46 -34.81 18.26
CA PRO A 9 33.57 -35.09 16.83
C PRO A 9 32.47 -36.01 16.30
N VAL A 10 32.03 -36.98 17.11
CA VAL A 10 30.93 -37.88 16.73
C VAL A 10 29.62 -37.10 16.65
N THR A 11 29.38 -36.20 17.62
CA THR A 11 28.20 -35.34 17.63
C THR A 11 28.18 -34.40 16.43
N GLU A 12 29.31 -33.80 16.08
CA GLU A 12 29.44 -32.95 14.89
C GLU A 12 29.19 -33.72 13.59
N GLN A 13 29.72 -34.94 13.48
CA GLN A 13 29.50 -35.81 12.32
C GLN A 13 28.01 -36.14 12.16
N VAL A 14 27.31 -36.43 13.26
CA VAL A 14 25.85 -36.65 13.24
C VAL A 14 25.09 -35.40 12.80
N ILE A 15 25.46 -34.22 13.29
CA ILE A 15 24.85 -32.94 12.87
C ILE A 15 25.04 -32.73 11.36
N ARG A 16 26.23 -33.03 10.83
CA ARG A 16 26.51 -32.92 9.39
C ARG A 16 25.65 -33.88 8.56
N HIS A 17 25.47 -35.12 9.01
CA HIS A 17 24.55 -36.06 8.36
C HIS A 17 23.10 -35.60 8.44
N LEU A 18 22.69 -35.05 9.59
CA LEU A 18 21.34 -34.49 9.78
C LEU A 18 21.09 -33.29 8.85
N HIS A 19 22.08 -32.42 8.66
CA HIS A 19 22.02 -31.36 7.64
C HIS A 19 21.89 -31.92 6.23
N SER A 20 22.61 -32.99 5.89
CA SER A 20 22.43 -33.63 4.58
C SER A 20 21.00 -34.16 4.40
N LEU A 21 20.42 -34.76 5.45
CA LEU A 21 19.06 -35.30 5.43
C LEU A 21 18.00 -34.19 5.40
N SER A 22 18.25 -33.04 6.03
CA SER A 22 17.31 -31.91 6.05
C SER A 22 17.04 -31.32 4.67
N ARG A 23 17.93 -31.55 3.70
CA ARG A 23 17.71 -31.17 2.30
C ARG A 23 16.63 -32.02 1.62
N THR A 24 16.48 -33.28 2.02
CA THR A 24 15.48 -34.21 1.47
C THR A 24 14.21 -34.22 2.30
N TYR A 25 14.33 -34.20 3.63
CA TYR A 25 13.22 -34.34 4.58
C TYR A 25 13.10 -33.11 5.49
N ALA A 26 12.94 -31.93 4.90
CA ALA A 26 12.93 -30.67 5.64
C ALA A 26 11.81 -30.59 6.69
N ILE A 27 10.59 -31.04 6.34
CA ILE A 27 9.40 -30.90 7.20
C ILE A 27 9.51 -31.80 8.45
N PRO A 28 9.74 -33.13 8.35
CA PRO A 28 9.82 -33.97 9.55
C PRO A 28 10.96 -33.56 10.49
N ILE A 29 12.09 -33.11 9.94
CA ILE A 29 13.22 -32.64 10.73
C ILE A 29 12.87 -31.33 11.46
N ALA A 30 12.22 -30.39 10.78
CA ALA A 30 11.77 -29.15 11.40
C ALA A 30 10.74 -29.42 12.52
N GLU A 31 9.80 -30.33 12.30
CA GLU A 31 8.82 -30.76 13.31
C GLU A 31 9.52 -31.39 14.51
N ALA A 32 10.49 -32.28 14.29
CA ALA A 32 11.27 -32.89 15.37
C ALA A 32 12.02 -31.84 16.20
N PHE A 33 12.68 -30.87 15.55
CA PHE A 33 13.32 -29.76 16.26
C PHE A 33 12.31 -28.93 17.07
N ARG A 34 11.14 -28.65 16.51
CA ARG A 34 10.08 -27.92 17.23
C ARG A 34 9.59 -28.68 18.45
N THR A 35 9.39 -29.99 18.34
CA THR A 35 9.01 -30.85 19.48
C THR A 35 10.07 -30.80 20.58
N HIS A 36 11.35 -30.85 20.23
CA HIS A 36 12.44 -30.70 21.20
C HIS A 36 12.45 -29.32 21.89
N LEU A 37 12.28 -28.24 21.13
CA LEU A 37 12.23 -26.88 21.67
C LEU A 37 11.01 -26.68 22.58
N LEU A 38 9.85 -27.23 22.21
CA LEU A 38 8.64 -27.20 23.03
C LEU A 38 8.83 -27.98 24.34
N ALA A 39 9.42 -29.17 24.28
CA ALA A 39 9.71 -29.96 25.47
C ALA A 39 10.66 -29.23 26.44
N TRP A 40 11.65 -28.47 25.93
CA TRP A 40 12.46 -27.61 26.77
C TRP A 40 11.65 -26.42 27.33
N HIS A 41 10.81 -25.78 26.51
CA HIS A 41 9.95 -24.68 26.95
C HIS A 41 9.04 -25.04 28.14
N GLU A 42 8.47 -26.24 28.10
CA GLU A 42 7.50 -26.77 29.08
C GLU A 42 8.17 -27.34 30.34
N ARG A 43 9.49 -27.54 30.32
CA ARG A 43 10.22 -28.12 31.45
C ARG A 43 10.14 -27.19 32.69
N PRO A 44 9.75 -27.71 33.87
CA PRO A 44 9.78 -26.94 35.12
C PRO A 44 11.18 -26.37 35.40
N GLY A 45 11.25 -25.09 35.76
CA GLY A 45 12.52 -24.39 36.00
C GLY A 45 13.27 -23.95 34.73
N GLY A 46 12.94 -24.49 33.56
CA GLY A 46 13.49 -24.04 32.27
C GLY A 46 14.99 -24.27 32.08
N GLU A 47 15.65 -25.07 32.92
CA GLU A 47 17.09 -25.33 32.79
C GLU A 47 17.38 -26.19 31.55
N PRO A 48 18.31 -25.77 30.67
CA PRO A 48 18.72 -26.55 29.52
C PRO A 48 19.52 -27.77 29.96
N SER A 49 19.25 -28.88 29.29
CA SER A 49 20.09 -30.07 29.33
C SER A 49 21.30 -29.88 28.41
N LYS A 50 22.31 -30.75 28.50
CA LYS A 50 23.44 -30.72 27.56
C LYS A 50 22.96 -31.00 26.14
N GLY A 51 21.95 -31.86 26.00
CA GLY A 51 21.27 -32.14 24.73
C GLY A 51 20.66 -30.89 24.10
N ASP A 52 19.98 -30.06 24.88
CA ASP A 52 19.33 -28.84 24.38
C ASP A 52 20.35 -27.85 23.82
N LEU A 53 21.51 -27.73 24.48
CA LEU A 53 22.61 -26.86 24.00
C LEU A 53 23.20 -27.35 22.67
N VAL A 54 23.35 -28.67 22.49
CA VAL A 54 23.78 -29.26 21.21
C VAL A 54 22.71 -29.11 20.13
N VAL A 55 21.43 -29.18 20.49
CA VAL A 55 20.34 -28.94 19.53
C VAL A 55 20.39 -27.50 19.02
N LEU A 56 20.68 -26.51 19.88
CA LEU A 56 20.88 -25.12 19.45
C LEU A 56 22.06 -24.98 18.47
N THR A 57 23.21 -25.61 18.74
CA THR A 57 24.34 -25.56 17.79
C THR A 57 23.99 -26.21 16.46
N ALA A 58 23.25 -27.33 16.48
CA ALA A 58 22.77 -28.01 15.28
C ALA A 58 21.83 -27.10 14.46
N ILE A 59 20.82 -26.49 15.08
CA ILE A 59 19.86 -25.59 14.41
C ILE A 59 20.60 -24.46 13.70
N GLY A 60 21.58 -23.83 14.37
CA GLY A 60 22.37 -22.73 13.79
C GLY A 60 23.28 -23.14 12.63
N SER A 61 23.62 -24.42 12.52
CA SER A 61 24.42 -24.96 11.42
C SER A 61 23.59 -25.45 10.23
N ILE A 62 22.33 -25.81 10.47
CA ILE A 62 21.43 -26.43 9.49
C ILE A 62 20.54 -25.38 8.82
N TYR A 63 20.03 -24.42 9.58
CA TYR A 63 19.04 -23.45 9.11
C TYR A 63 19.63 -22.02 9.00
N PRO A 64 19.13 -21.20 8.06
CA PRO A 64 19.52 -19.81 7.95
C PRO A 64 19.06 -19.00 9.17
N THR A 65 20.01 -18.33 9.83
CA THR A 65 19.77 -17.49 11.01
C THR A 65 19.54 -16.01 10.66
N SER A 66 19.65 -15.65 9.38
CA SER A 66 19.50 -14.28 8.88
C SER A 66 18.07 -13.83 8.64
N ASP A 67 17.15 -14.78 8.49
CA ASP A 67 15.78 -14.52 8.04
C ASP A 67 15.01 -13.61 9.01
N HIS A 68 13.99 -12.93 8.49
CA HIS A 68 13.13 -12.12 9.35
C HIS A 68 12.33 -12.99 10.32
N PHE A 69 11.78 -14.10 9.83
CA PHE A 69 11.02 -15.07 10.59
C PHE A 69 11.26 -16.46 10.03
N HIS A 70 11.61 -17.42 10.90
CA HIS A 70 11.88 -18.80 10.52
C HIS A 70 11.26 -19.76 11.56
N GLN A 71 10.57 -20.80 11.09
CA GLN A 71 9.73 -21.68 11.92
C GLN A 71 10.47 -22.43 13.05
N VAL A 72 11.75 -22.73 12.87
CA VAL A 72 12.60 -23.38 13.89
C VAL A 72 13.54 -22.39 14.62
N VAL A 73 14.30 -21.59 13.86
CA VAL A 73 15.28 -20.65 14.40
C VAL A 73 14.65 -19.55 15.27
N THR A 74 13.50 -18.98 14.88
CA THR A 74 12.87 -17.91 15.67
C THR A 74 12.44 -18.41 17.06
N PRO A 75 11.73 -19.55 17.21
CA PRO A 75 11.48 -20.14 18.52
C PRO A 75 12.74 -20.50 19.32
N ALA A 76 13.79 -20.99 18.67
CA ALA A 76 15.06 -21.28 19.35
C ALA A 76 15.72 -20.00 19.90
N THR A 77 15.70 -18.92 19.12
CA THR A 77 16.24 -17.60 19.52
C THR A 77 15.45 -17.02 20.69
N THR A 78 14.11 -17.12 20.66
CA THR A 78 13.27 -16.61 21.74
C THR A 78 13.43 -17.43 23.02
N LEU A 79 13.67 -18.74 22.92
CA LEU A 79 14.01 -19.58 24.07
C LEU A 79 15.35 -19.22 24.71
N MET A 80 16.40 -19.00 23.89
CA MET A 80 17.69 -18.49 24.38
C MET A 80 17.51 -17.14 25.09
N GLY A 81 16.78 -16.21 24.46
CA GLY A 81 16.48 -14.89 25.04
C GLY A 81 15.73 -14.99 26.38
N ARG A 82 14.66 -15.80 26.45
CA ARG A 82 13.90 -16.06 27.68
C ARG A 82 14.83 -16.59 28.78
N TRP A 83 15.67 -17.57 28.46
CA TRP A 83 16.56 -18.16 29.44
C TRP A 83 17.58 -17.14 29.97
N LEU A 84 18.23 -16.39 29.09
CA LEU A 84 19.18 -15.32 29.46
C LEU A 84 18.52 -14.22 30.31
N ALA A 85 17.27 -13.84 30.00
CA ALA A 85 16.54 -12.84 30.75
C ALA A 85 16.26 -13.26 32.19
N VAL A 86 15.79 -14.50 32.38
CA VAL A 86 15.38 -15.04 33.69
C VAL A 86 16.58 -15.39 34.57
N ASN A 87 17.68 -15.87 33.98
CA ASN A 87 18.84 -16.38 34.72
C ASN A 87 19.98 -15.37 34.91
N ALA A 88 19.81 -14.12 34.47
CA ALA A 88 20.79 -13.06 34.77
C ALA A 88 20.84 -12.78 36.28
N PRO A 89 22.03 -12.59 36.88
CA PRO A 89 22.16 -12.27 38.30
C PRO A 89 21.34 -11.04 38.71
N SER A 90 20.70 -11.12 39.87
CA SER A 90 19.99 -9.98 40.47
C SER A 90 20.96 -8.82 40.75
N PRO A 91 20.49 -7.56 40.70
CA PRO A 91 21.29 -6.42 41.13
C PRO A 91 21.85 -6.63 42.55
N GLY A 92 23.16 -6.49 42.72
CA GLY A 92 23.81 -6.66 44.03
C GLY A 92 24.01 -8.10 44.49
N ALA A 93 23.80 -9.10 43.62
CA ALA A 93 24.20 -10.47 43.90
C ALA A 93 25.68 -10.54 44.28
N LYS A 94 26.01 -11.33 45.30
CA LYS A 94 27.38 -11.53 45.82
C LYS A 94 28.00 -12.86 45.39
N THR A 95 27.29 -13.66 44.62
CA THR A 95 27.76 -14.95 44.11
C THR A 95 27.21 -15.13 42.71
N VAL A 96 27.99 -15.83 41.89
CA VAL A 96 27.57 -16.27 40.56
C VAL A 96 27.45 -17.78 40.62
N ASP A 97 26.34 -18.32 40.10
CA ASP A 97 26.23 -19.75 39.84
C ASP A 97 27.11 -20.07 38.61
N GLU A 98 28.23 -20.76 38.84
CA GLU A 98 29.23 -21.13 37.82
C GLU A 98 28.59 -21.87 36.63
N ARG A 99 27.66 -22.80 36.90
CA ARG A 99 26.99 -23.57 35.85
C ARG A 99 26.16 -22.64 34.97
N ARG A 100 25.35 -21.76 35.57
CA ARG A 100 24.51 -20.81 34.83
C ARG A 100 25.35 -19.75 34.10
N SER A 101 26.46 -19.32 34.69
CA SER A 101 27.42 -18.41 34.05
C SER A 101 27.94 -18.97 32.74
N ARG A 102 28.44 -20.22 32.74
CA ARG A 102 28.99 -20.89 31.55
C ARG A 102 27.94 -21.21 30.49
N VAL A 103 26.77 -21.70 30.91
CA VAL A 103 25.65 -21.94 29.99
C VAL A 103 25.20 -20.64 29.32
N GLY A 104 25.14 -19.54 30.09
CA GLY A 104 24.81 -18.23 29.56
C GLY A 104 25.88 -17.67 28.63
N ALA A 105 27.17 -17.85 28.95
CA ALA A 105 28.27 -17.47 28.07
C ALA A 105 28.17 -18.18 26.69
N LEU A 106 27.85 -19.48 26.69
CA LEU A 106 27.61 -20.24 25.47
C LEU A 106 26.40 -19.70 24.69
N MET A 107 25.27 -19.45 25.36
CA MET A 107 24.07 -18.91 24.71
C MET A 107 24.30 -17.52 24.13
N VAL A 108 25.03 -16.64 24.83
CA VAL A 108 25.43 -15.32 24.31
C VAL A 108 26.30 -15.51 23.06
N GLY A 109 27.30 -16.38 23.10
CA GLY A 109 28.14 -16.68 21.93
C GLY A 109 27.34 -17.21 20.73
N LEU A 110 26.34 -18.06 20.97
CA LEU A 110 25.42 -18.53 19.93
C LEU A 110 24.56 -17.40 19.36
N CYS A 111 23.98 -16.54 20.21
CA CYS A 111 23.26 -15.35 19.80
C CYS A 111 24.16 -14.41 18.97
N VAL A 112 25.43 -14.21 19.33
CA VAL A 112 26.33 -13.38 18.52
C VAL A 112 26.57 -14.01 17.15
N ARG A 113 26.83 -15.32 17.11
CA ARG A 113 27.06 -16.06 15.87
C ARG A 113 25.83 -16.06 14.95
N TRP A 114 24.64 -16.26 15.50
CA TRP A 114 23.39 -16.29 14.73
C TRP A 114 23.07 -14.91 14.14
N GLN A 115 23.43 -13.84 14.85
CA GLN A 115 23.17 -12.46 14.44
C GLN A 115 24.31 -11.89 13.57
N ALA A 116 25.33 -12.68 13.25
CA ALA A 116 26.50 -12.25 12.48
C ALA A 116 26.14 -11.61 11.13
N LEU A 117 25.11 -12.14 10.44
CA LEU A 117 24.61 -11.61 9.17
C LEU A 117 23.47 -10.59 9.35
N SER A 118 22.47 -10.92 10.17
CA SER A 118 21.27 -10.06 10.32
C SER A 118 21.50 -8.80 11.15
N LYS A 119 22.60 -8.75 11.93
CA LYS A 119 22.98 -7.64 12.82
C LYS A 119 21.83 -7.19 13.73
N ARG A 120 20.93 -8.11 14.12
CA ARG A 120 19.84 -7.81 15.07
C ARG A 120 20.41 -7.72 16.48
N ILE A 121 19.86 -6.84 17.30
CA ILE A 121 20.29 -6.68 18.69
C ILE A 121 19.59 -7.73 19.55
N VAL A 122 20.32 -8.34 20.47
CA VAL A 122 19.79 -9.26 21.49
C VAL A 122 19.99 -8.60 22.86
N PRO A 123 18.99 -7.85 23.37
CA PRO A 123 19.16 -7.08 24.61
C PRO A 123 19.35 -7.96 25.85
N GLU A 124 18.79 -9.17 25.85
CA GLU A 124 18.95 -10.14 26.93
C GLU A 124 20.39 -10.61 27.06
N ALA A 125 21.10 -10.78 25.93
CA ALA A 125 22.51 -11.13 25.91
C ALA A 125 23.38 -10.01 26.50
N VAL A 126 23.14 -8.75 26.09
CA VAL A 126 23.81 -7.57 26.68
C VAL A 126 23.59 -7.51 28.19
N ARG A 127 22.31 -7.61 28.62
CA ARG A 127 21.95 -7.55 30.04
C ARG A 127 22.60 -8.67 30.83
N PHE A 128 22.60 -9.90 30.31
CA PHE A 128 23.19 -11.05 30.98
C PHE A 128 24.70 -10.85 31.19
N THR A 129 25.45 -10.52 30.13
CA THR A 129 26.90 -10.28 30.21
C THR A 129 27.22 -9.11 31.15
N LEU A 130 26.46 -8.02 31.09
CA LEU A 130 26.63 -6.87 31.99
C LEU A 130 26.46 -7.28 33.46
N ARG A 131 25.41 -8.04 33.77
CA ARG A 131 25.12 -8.48 35.15
C ARG A 131 26.16 -9.45 35.67
N ILE A 132 26.59 -10.40 34.86
CA ILE A 132 27.63 -11.36 35.25
C ILE A 132 28.95 -10.63 35.52
N LEU A 133 29.42 -9.79 34.60
CA LEU A 133 30.66 -9.03 34.79
C LEU A 133 30.58 -8.10 36.01
N ALA A 134 29.43 -7.46 36.25
CA ALA A 134 29.21 -6.63 37.42
C ALA A 134 29.33 -7.43 38.72
N THR A 135 28.70 -8.60 38.79
CA THR A 135 28.80 -9.46 39.97
C THR A 135 30.23 -9.96 40.17
N ILE A 136 30.90 -10.43 39.11
CA ILE A 136 32.30 -10.92 39.21
C ILE A 136 33.24 -9.80 39.67
N SER A 137 33.02 -8.56 39.24
CA SER A 137 33.84 -7.40 39.65
C SER A 137 33.80 -7.15 41.16
N VAL A 138 32.73 -7.57 41.85
CA VAL A 138 32.58 -7.42 43.31
C VAL A 138 33.12 -8.63 44.06
N THR A 139 32.99 -9.83 43.50
CA THR A 139 33.30 -11.09 44.18
C THR A 139 34.75 -11.53 44.04
N GLY A 140 35.48 -11.00 43.05
CA GLY A 140 36.88 -11.39 42.80
C GLY A 140 37.03 -12.83 42.31
N THR A 141 36.06 -13.34 41.56
CA THR A 141 36.01 -14.73 41.07
C THR A 141 37.10 -15.03 40.01
N SER A 142 37.40 -16.33 39.82
CA SER A 142 38.37 -16.92 38.88
C SER A 142 38.47 -16.23 37.50
N SER A 143 39.70 -16.07 37.02
CA SER A 143 40.04 -15.42 35.74
C SER A 143 39.44 -16.10 34.50
N THR A 144 39.15 -17.40 34.53
CA THR A 144 38.68 -18.14 33.35
C THR A 144 37.24 -17.81 32.98
N GLU A 145 36.36 -17.65 33.97
CA GLU A 145 34.96 -17.29 33.74
C GLU A 145 34.82 -15.88 33.14
N VAL A 146 35.68 -14.96 33.58
CA VAL A 146 35.70 -13.58 33.07
C VAL A 146 36.07 -13.55 31.59
N ALA A 147 37.00 -14.39 31.15
CA ALA A 147 37.51 -14.39 29.78
C ALA A 147 36.41 -14.66 28.75
N GLU A 148 35.55 -15.66 28.97
CA GLU A 148 34.44 -16.01 28.05
C GLU A 148 33.43 -14.85 27.90
N HIS A 149 33.14 -14.15 29.00
CA HIS A 149 32.23 -13.00 28.98
C HIS A 149 32.86 -11.77 28.32
N LEU A 150 34.17 -11.58 28.47
CA LEU A 150 34.92 -10.51 27.80
C LEU A 150 35.03 -10.76 26.29
N GLU A 151 35.26 -12.00 25.86
CA GLU A 151 35.26 -12.39 24.45
C GLU A 151 33.89 -12.10 23.82
N ASN A 152 32.82 -12.57 24.46
CA ASN A 152 31.45 -12.27 24.03
C ASN A 152 31.15 -10.77 23.97
N LEU A 153 31.63 -9.99 24.94
CA LEU A 153 31.48 -8.53 24.98
C LEU A 153 32.13 -7.87 23.76
N THR A 154 33.39 -8.22 23.46
CA THR A 154 34.11 -7.67 22.29
C THR A 154 33.45 -8.09 20.98
N ALA A 155 33.01 -9.35 20.88
CA ALA A 155 32.30 -9.84 19.70
C ALA A 155 30.94 -9.14 19.50
N MET A 156 30.17 -8.89 20.57
CA MET A 156 28.95 -8.08 20.52
C MET A 156 29.24 -6.63 20.10
N ALA A 157 30.31 -6.04 20.61
CA ALA A 157 30.68 -4.66 20.29
C ALA A 157 31.04 -4.50 18.81
N GLU A 158 31.84 -5.41 18.26
CA GLU A 158 32.15 -5.42 16.83
C GLU A 158 30.91 -5.68 15.96
N LEU A 159 30.01 -6.55 16.43
CA LEU A 159 28.79 -6.87 15.70
C LEU A 159 27.83 -5.67 15.59
N TRP A 160 27.78 -4.81 16.62
CA TRP A 160 26.78 -3.75 16.75
C TRP A 160 27.36 -2.33 16.73
N LYS A 161 28.63 -2.14 16.36
CA LYS A 161 29.27 -0.81 16.27
C LYS A 161 28.54 0.21 15.39
N ASP A 162 27.84 -0.27 14.36
CA ASP A 162 27.09 0.57 13.42
C ASP A 162 25.69 0.96 13.90
N LYS A 163 25.26 0.48 15.09
CA LYS A 163 23.94 0.81 15.63
C LYS A 163 23.96 2.19 16.26
N THR A 164 22.88 2.95 16.05
CA THR A 164 22.74 4.33 16.58
C THR A 164 22.79 4.40 18.10
N ALA A 165 22.34 3.34 18.79
CA ALA A 165 22.36 3.22 20.25
C ALA A 165 23.62 2.53 20.80
N PHE A 166 24.69 2.37 20.00
CA PHE A 166 25.90 1.66 20.40
C PHE A 166 26.51 2.21 21.70
N ILE A 167 26.59 3.54 21.82
CA ILE A 167 27.15 4.21 23.00
C ILE A 167 26.33 3.84 24.24
N GLU A 168 25.00 3.96 24.19
CA GLU A 168 24.11 3.68 25.32
C GLU A 168 24.16 2.20 25.75
N ILE A 169 24.35 1.29 24.79
CA ILE A 169 24.40 -0.15 25.04
C ILE A 169 25.70 -0.53 25.75
N PHE A 170 26.84 -0.02 25.29
CA PHE A 170 28.16 -0.48 25.75
C PHE A 170 28.85 0.43 26.77
N GLN A 171 28.47 1.69 26.88
CA GLN A 171 29.03 2.62 27.89
C GLN A 171 28.87 2.13 29.34
N PRO A 172 27.77 1.45 29.75
CA PRO A 172 27.63 0.90 31.10
C PRO A 172 28.69 -0.15 31.47
N PHE A 173 29.38 -0.77 30.50
CA PHE A 173 30.43 -1.75 30.77
C PHE A 173 31.73 -1.11 31.25
N LEU A 174 32.08 0.11 30.81
CA LEU A 174 33.35 0.77 31.15
C LEU A 174 33.66 0.83 32.67
N PRO A 175 32.75 1.28 33.55
CA PRO A 175 33.03 1.30 35.00
C PRO A 175 33.24 -0.11 35.57
N ILE A 176 32.54 -1.12 35.03
CA ILE A 176 32.67 -2.52 35.46
C ILE A 176 34.03 -3.09 35.03
N LEU A 177 34.44 -2.84 33.78
CA LEU A 177 35.73 -3.26 33.24
C LEU A 177 36.89 -2.62 34.02
N ARG A 178 36.76 -1.35 34.43
CA ARG A 178 37.76 -0.69 35.28
C ARG A 178 37.91 -1.40 36.63
N ASN A 179 36.82 -1.87 37.22
CA ASN A 179 36.86 -2.59 38.50
C ASN A 179 37.45 -4.01 38.38
N LEU A 180 37.28 -4.65 37.22
CA LEU A 180 37.89 -5.95 36.91
C LEU A 180 39.42 -5.86 36.73
N GLY A 181 39.97 -4.66 36.57
CA GLY A 181 41.42 -4.42 36.53
C GLY A 181 42.06 -4.86 35.21
N SER A 182 43.28 -5.38 35.29
CA SER A 182 44.17 -5.68 34.15
C SER A 182 43.61 -6.73 33.17
N THR A 183 42.76 -7.66 33.63
CA THR A 183 42.16 -8.68 32.75
C THR A 183 41.18 -8.09 31.74
N ALA A 184 40.54 -6.97 32.10
CA ALA A 184 39.51 -6.31 31.29
C ALA A 184 40.03 -5.09 30.51
N THR A 185 41.32 -4.74 30.64
CA THR A 185 41.89 -3.58 29.93
C THR A 185 41.79 -3.67 28.41
N PRO A 186 42.04 -4.82 27.74
CA PRO A 186 41.95 -4.88 26.28
C PRO A 186 40.52 -4.65 25.79
N ALA A 187 39.53 -5.19 26.51
CA ALA A 187 38.12 -4.98 26.19
C ALA A 187 37.70 -3.52 26.40
N SER A 188 38.18 -2.87 27.46
CA SER A 188 37.91 -1.46 27.76
C SER A 188 38.50 -0.51 26.70
N GLU A 189 39.76 -0.75 26.30
CA GLU A 189 40.44 0.01 25.24
C GLU A 189 39.74 -0.17 23.90
N HIS A 190 39.33 -1.40 23.58
CA HIS A 190 38.60 -1.72 22.37
C HIS A 190 37.26 -0.97 22.29
N LEU A 191 36.45 -1.02 23.36
CA LEU A 191 35.19 -0.26 23.43
C LEU A 191 35.41 1.25 23.28
N THR A 192 36.44 1.79 23.96
CA THR A 192 36.78 3.21 23.90
C THR A 192 37.14 3.64 22.48
N THR A 193 37.88 2.80 21.77
CA THR A 193 38.24 3.01 20.36
C THR A 193 37.01 3.05 19.47
N LEU A 194 36.05 2.13 19.66
CA LEU A 194 34.79 2.09 18.89
C LEU A 194 33.85 3.26 19.20
N PHE A 195 33.90 3.86 20.40
CA PHE A 195 33.08 5.02 20.73
C PHE A 195 33.48 6.29 19.96
N GLY A 196 34.73 6.45 19.55
CA GLY A 196 35.19 7.61 18.79
C GLY A 196 34.40 7.81 17.49
N PRO A 197 34.42 6.84 16.55
CA PRO A 197 33.64 6.88 15.33
C PRO A 197 32.13 6.98 15.59
N SER A 198 31.60 6.25 16.58
CA SER A 198 30.17 6.27 16.90
C SER A 198 29.68 7.66 17.35
N ARG A 199 30.51 8.44 18.04
CA ARG A 199 30.19 9.84 18.40
C ARG A 199 30.16 10.76 17.20
N GLN A 200 31.02 10.53 16.21
CA GLN A 200 31.10 11.35 15.00
C GLN A 200 29.93 11.11 14.05
N THR A 201 29.44 9.87 13.96
CA THR A 201 28.32 9.49 13.09
C THR A 201 26.93 9.69 13.73
N ARG A 202 26.87 10.16 14.98
CA ARG A 202 25.62 10.30 15.73
C ARG A 202 24.86 11.56 15.29
N HIS A 203 23.62 11.37 14.85
CA HIS A 203 22.72 12.45 14.44
C HIS A 203 21.35 12.35 15.17
N PRO A 204 20.64 13.47 15.35
CA PRO A 204 19.26 13.47 15.85
C PRO A 204 18.33 12.65 14.95
N LEU A 205 17.33 11.99 15.56
CA LEU A 205 16.38 11.15 14.83
C LEU A 205 15.36 12.01 14.07
N LEU A 206 15.19 11.71 12.78
CA LEU A 206 14.20 12.34 11.90
C LEU A 206 13.22 11.29 11.36
N LEU A 207 12.60 10.51 12.26
CA LEU A 207 11.73 9.38 11.90
C LEU A 207 10.46 9.81 11.14
N HIS A 208 9.93 10.99 11.47
CA HIS A 208 8.71 11.54 10.86
C HIS A 208 8.97 12.39 9.62
N ASN A 209 9.96 12.01 8.80
CA ASN A 209 10.23 12.65 7.52
C ASN A 209 9.44 11.96 6.39
N HIS A 210 8.12 12.14 6.38
CA HIS A 210 7.24 11.53 5.39
C HIS A 210 7.19 12.37 4.11
N ARG A 211 7.21 11.70 2.95
CA ARG A 211 6.98 12.37 1.67
C ARG A 211 5.53 12.86 1.61
N PRO A 212 5.28 14.11 1.18
CA PRO A 212 3.92 14.61 1.03
C PRO A 212 3.17 13.76 -0.01
N GLN A 213 1.90 13.44 0.29
CA GLN A 213 1.07 12.66 -0.63
C GLN A 213 0.76 13.49 -1.89
N PRO A 214 0.83 12.89 -3.10
CA PRO A 214 0.45 13.59 -4.31
C PRO A 214 -1.04 13.94 -4.32
N LEU A 215 -1.40 14.98 -5.06
CA LEU A 215 -2.80 15.31 -5.32
C LEU A 215 -3.48 14.11 -6.00
N ARG A 216 -4.72 13.82 -5.58
CA ARG A 216 -5.52 12.75 -6.19
C ARG A 216 -5.78 13.08 -7.66
N THR A 217 -5.25 12.27 -8.56
CA THR A 217 -5.54 12.37 -10.00
C THR A 217 -6.89 11.71 -10.30
N SER A 218 -7.65 12.31 -11.20
CA SER A 218 -8.86 11.72 -11.78
C SER A 218 -8.63 11.43 -13.25
N ASN A 219 -9.14 10.29 -13.73
CA ASN A 219 -9.12 9.99 -15.14
C ASN A 219 -10.25 10.78 -15.82
N PRO A 220 -9.94 11.63 -16.81
CA PRO A 220 -10.99 12.33 -17.54
C PRO A 220 -11.86 11.31 -18.26
N LYS A 221 -13.18 11.53 -18.22
CA LYS A 221 -14.13 10.73 -19.00
C LYS A 221 -14.28 11.37 -20.37
N PHE A 222 -13.77 10.71 -21.41
CA PHE A 222 -13.91 11.14 -22.79
C PHE A 222 -14.05 9.93 -23.71
N GLU A 223 -14.56 10.15 -24.91
CA GLU A 223 -14.63 9.15 -25.99
C GLU A 223 -13.44 9.38 -26.93
N GLU A 224 -12.67 8.33 -27.24
CA GLU A 224 -11.47 8.46 -28.07
C GLU A 224 -11.80 8.89 -29.52
N GLY A 225 -12.91 8.39 -30.07
CA GLY A 225 -13.43 8.75 -31.39
C GLY A 225 -14.58 9.76 -31.32
N PHE A 226 -14.41 10.87 -30.59
CA PHE A 226 -15.45 11.88 -30.42
C PHE A 226 -15.83 12.55 -31.76
N ASN A 227 -17.13 12.47 -32.10
CA ASN A 227 -17.73 13.15 -33.22
C ASN A 227 -18.88 14.04 -32.70
N PRO A 228 -18.83 15.38 -32.90
CA PRO A 228 -19.89 16.30 -32.47
C PRO A 228 -21.29 15.98 -33.00
N ASP A 229 -21.40 15.34 -34.17
CA ASP A 229 -22.68 15.02 -34.80
C ASP A 229 -23.33 13.74 -34.23
N LYS A 230 -22.58 12.96 -33.46
CA LYS A 230 -23.02 11.68 -32.89
C LYS A 230 -23.37 11.84 -31.41
N HIS A 231 -24.55 11.34 -31.03
CA HIS A 231 -24.91 11.19 -29.62
C HIS A 231 -24.40 9.85 -29.08
N TYR A 232 -23.61 9.91 -28.00
CA TYR A 232 -23.08 8.74 -27.30
C TYR A 232 -23.94 8.48 -26.07
N ASP A 233 -24.72 7.40 -26.08
CA ASP A 233 -25.50 6.90 -24.94
C ASP A 233 -25.09 5.44 -24.69
N PRO A 234 -24.72 5.05 -23.45
CA PRO A 234 -24.45 3.65 -23.12
C PRO A 234 -25.63 2.71 -23.37
N ASP A 235 -26.87 3.22 -23.28
CA ASP A 235 -28.09 2.46 -23.46
C ASP A 235 -28.64 2.63 -24.89
N ARG A 236 -28.59 1.53 -25.66
CA ARG A 236 -28.97 1.55 -27.08
C ARG A 236 -30.47 1.79 -27.28
N GLU A 237 -31.33 1.21 -26.44
CA GLU A 237 -32.79 1.35 -26.61
C GLU A 237 -33.24 2.81 -26.46
N ARG A 238 -32.63 3.51 -25.49
CA ARG A 238 -32.88 4.93 -25.27
C ARG A 238 -32.41 5.78 -26.45
N SER A 239 -31.24 5.45 -27.00
CA SER A 239 -30.67 6.14 -28.16
C SER A 239 -31.55 5.98 -29.42
N ASP A 240 -32.03 4.77 -29.68
CA ASP A 240 -32.86 4.44 -30.84
C ASP A 240 -34.25 5.09 -30.71
N ALA A 241 -34.85 5.07 -29.53
CA ALA A 241 -36.11 5.75 -29.25
C ALA A 241 -36.00 7.28 -29.45
N ALA A 242 -34.92 7.89 -28.98
CA ALA A 242 -34.69 9.32 -29.18
C ALA A 242 -34.48 9.68 -30.66
N LYS A 243 -33.76 8.83 -31.41
CA LYS A 243 -33.56 8.98 -32.86
C LYS A 243 -34.89 8.95 -33.62
N LEU A 244 -35.73 7.95 -33.34
CA LEU A 244 -37.06 7.82 -33.95
C LEU A 244 -37.95 9.02 -33.65
N ARG A 245 -37.97 9.50 -32.40
CA ARG A 245 -38.72 10.72 -32.01
C ARG A 245 -38.27 11.95 -32.80
N LYS A 246 -36.97 12.11 -33.03
CA LYS A 246 -36.41 13.23 -33.82
C LYS A 246 -36.82 13.15 -35.28
N GLU A 247 -36.80 11.96 -35.86
CA GLU A 247 -37.22 11.70 -37.23
C GLU A 247 -38.71 12.00 -37.42
N VAL A 248 -39.58 11.46 -36.56
CA VAL A 248 -41.02 11.75 -36.58
C VAL A 248 -41.29 13.24 -36.50
N LYS A 249 -40.59 13.98 -35.62
CA LYS A 249 -40.74 15.44 -35.51
C LYS A 249 -40.31 16.17 -36.79
N ARG A 250 -39.22 15.73 -37.43
CA ARG A 250 -38.72 16.33 -38.68
C ARG A 250 -39.70 16.09 -39.82
N GLU A 251 -40.12 14.85 -40.02
CA GLU A 251 -41.06 14.47 -41.07
C GLU A 251 -42.41 15.15 -40.88
N LYS A 252 -42.95 15.16 -39.65
CA LYS A 252 -44.19 15.89 -39.33
C LYS A 252 -44.06 17.37 -39.65
N LYS A 253 -42.94 18.01 -39.33
CA LYS A 253 -42.71 19.44 -39.64
C LYS A 253 -42.58 19.68 -41.15
N GLY A 254 -41.97 18.75 -41.88
CA GLY A 254 -41.86 18.77 -43.34
C GLY A 254 -43.23 18.66 -44.02
N ALA A 255 -43.99 17.62 -43.68
CA ALA A 255 -45.33 17.40 -44.22
C ALA A 255 -46.26 18.58 -43.95
N VAL A 256 -46.26 19.12 -42.72
CA VAL A 256 -47.05 20.31 -42.39
C VAL A 256 -46.63 21.54 -43.21
N ARG A 257 -45.34 21.68 -43.56
CA ARG A 257 -44.87 22.79 -44.41
C ARG A 257 -45.34 22.64 -45.85
N GLU A 258 -45.31 21.43 -46.41
CA GLU A 258 -45.82 21.17 -47.78
C GLU A 258 -47.34 21.37 -47.84
N LEU A 259 -48.10 20.81 -46.90
CA LEU A 259 -49.55 21.04 -46.82
C LEU A 259 -49.92 22.53 -46.72
N ARG A 260 -49.10 23.34 -46.02
CA ARG A 260 -49.28 24.79 -45.97
C ARG A 260 -48.97 25.48 -47.30
N LYS A 261 -47.96 25.02 -48.04
CA LYS A 261 -47.65 25.54 -49.39
C LYS A 261 -48.75 25.17 -50.38
N ASP A 262 -49.22 23.93 -50.35
CA ASP A 262 -50.31 23.43 -51.21
C ASP A 262 -51.60 24.18 -50.92
N GLY A 263 -51.95 24.34 -49.63
CA GLY A 263 -53.09 25.17 -49.22
C GLY A 263 -52.98 26.61 -49.72
N ALA A 264 -51.79 27.23 -49.65
CA ALA A 264 -51.55 28.57 -50.18
C ALA A 264 -51.56 28.63 -51.72
N PHE A 265 -51.25 27.54 -52.40
CA PHE A 265 -51.34 27.44 -53.86
C PHE A 265 -52.80 27.33 -54.32
N VAL A 266 -53.56 26.37 -53.76
CA VAL A 266 -54.99 26.18 -54.05
C VAL A 266 -55.77 27.46 -53.78
N ALA A 267 -55.54 28.11 -52.64
CA ALA A 267 -56.20 29.38 -52.31
C ALA A 267 -55.92 30.49 -53.33
N ARG A 268 -54.71 30.51 -53.94
CA ARG A 268 -54.37 31.49 -55.00
C ARG A 268 -55.05 31.15 -56.33
N GLU A 269 -55.09 29.87 -56.70
CA GLU A 269 -55.80 29.42 -57.91
C GLU A 269 -57.31 29.65 -57.81
N GLU A 270 -57.94 29.24 -56.71
CA GLU A 270 -59.37 29.48 -56.47
C GLU A 270 -59.73 30.97 -56.50
N LEU A 271 -58.86 31.83 -55.95
CA LEU A 271 -59.05 33.28 -56.01
C LEU A 271 -58.93 33.81 -57.45
N ARG A 272 -58.02 33.26 -58.26
CA ARG A 272 -57.86 33.62 -59.68
C ARG A 272 -59.11 33.22 -60.47
N GLU A 273 -59.54 31.97 -60.35
CA GLU A 273 -60.75 31.46 -61.03
C GLU A 273 -62.01 32.23 -60.61
N LYS A 274 -62.12 32.59 -59.32
CA LYS A 274 -63.24 33.40 -58.84
C LYS A 274 -63.20 34.81 -59.44
N ARG A 275 -62.04 35.46 -59.49
CA ARG A 275 -61.88 36.78 -60.12
C ARG A 275 -62.24 36.76 -61.61
N GLU A 276 -61.84 35.72 -62.32
CA GLU A 276 -62.18 35.52 -63.74
C GLU A 276 -63.70 35.32 -63.92
N ARG A 277 -64.33 34.44 -63.13
CA ARG A 277 -65.79 34.23 -63.15
C ARG A 277 -66.57 35.50 -62.80
N ASP A 278 -66.15 36.23 -61.78
CA ASP A 278 -66.78 37.49 -61.37
C ASP A 278 -66.61 38.56 -62.46
N ALA A 279 -65.43 38.66 -63.10
CA ALA A 279 -65.20 39.56 -64.23
C ALA A 279 -66.08 39.23 -65.44
N ASP A 280 -66.23 37.94 -65.78
CA ASP A 280 -67.12 37.46 -66.84
C ASP A 280 -68.59 37.70 -66.52
N PHE A 281 -69.00 37.57 -65.25
CA PHE A 281 -70.35 37.91 -64.79
C PHE A 281 -70.61 39.42 -64.95
N VAL A 282 -69.72 40.28 -64.45
CA VAL A 282 -69.85 41.75 -64.58
C VAL A 282 -69.87 42.18 -66.05
N LYS A 283 -69.06 41.55 -66.92
CA LYS A 283 -69.07 41.82 -68.36
C LYS A 283 -70.40 41.44 -69.01
N ARG A 284 -70.98 40.29 -68.64
CA ARG A 284 -72.32 39.86 -69.09
C ARG A 284 -73.41 40.79 -68.59
N GLU A 285 -73.37 41.17 -67.31
CA GLU A 285 -74.32 42.10 -66.71
C GLU A 285 -74.26 43.48 -67.37
N ARG A 286 -73.06 44.05 -67.56
CA ARG A 286 -72.89 45.31 -68.30
C ARG A 286 -73.46 45.25 -69.71
N ARG A 287 -73.30 44.11 -70.40
CA ARG A 287 -73.87 43.91 -71.73
C ARG A 287 -75.40 43.90 -71.69
N LEU A 288 -75.99 43.16 -70.76
CA LEU A 288 -77.46 43.11 -70.55
C LEU A 288 -78.03 44.48 -70.17
N VAL A 289 -77.37 45.21 -69.27
CA VAL A 289 -77.80 46.56 -68.87
C VAL A 289 -77.69 47.55 -70.04
N ALA A 290 -76.65 47.45 -70.87
CA ALA A 290 -76.53 48.27 -72.07
C ALA A 290 -77.64 47.98 -73.09
N GLU A 291 -78.04 46.70 -73.22
CA GLU A 291 -79.16 46.27 -74.08
C GLU A 291 -80.52 46.81 -73.56
N ILE A 292 -80.78 46.73 -72.26
CA ILE A 292 -81.97 47.33 -71.63
C ILE A 292 -81.98 48.86 -71.75
N ALA A 293 -80.83 49.52 -71.58
CA ALA A 293 -80.71 50.96 -71.77
C ALA A 293 -80.97 51.38 -73.22
N GLN A 294 -80.66 50.53 -74.20
CA GLN A 294 -80.96 50.75 -75.60
C GLN A 294 -82.47 50.68 -75.87
N GLU A 295 -83.19 49.70 -75.30
CA GLU A 295 -84.67 49.66 -75.31
C GLU A 295 -85.30 50.90 -74.64
N GLY A 296 -84.72 51.35 -73.52
CA GLY A 296 -85.16 52.58 -72.85
C GLY A 296 -84.96 53.85 -73.68
N ARG A 297 -83.93 53.88 -74.54
CA ARG A 297 -83.61 55.01 -75.43
C ARG A 297 -84.54 55.08 -76.64
N GLU A 298 -85.05 53.94 -77.11
CA GLU A 298 -86.11 53.87 -78.12
C GLU A 298 -87.44 54.44 -77.58
N ASN A 299 -87.68 54.32 -76.26
CA ASN A 299 -88.88 54.89 -75.61
C ASN A 299 -88.79 56.41 -75.28
N GLN A 300 -87.61 57.05 -75.30
CA GLN A 300 -87.45 58.48 -74.96
C GLN A 300 -87.12 59.41 -76.14
N GLY A 301 -87.28 58.93 -77.38
CA GLY A 301 -87.24 59.75 -78.58
C GLY A 301 -88.55 60.51 -78.83
N GLY A 302 -88.97 61.41 -77.93
CA GLY A 302 -90.13 62.26 -78.14
C GLY A 302 -90.46 63.21 -76.98
N GLY A 303 -89.96 64.44 -77.02
CA GLY A 303 -90.50 65.56 -76.21
C GLY A 303 -89.45 66.45 -75.54
N GLY A 304 -89.15 67.60 -76.16
CA GLY A 304 -88.16 68.58 -75.69
C GLY A 304 -88.68 69.64 -74.71
N GLY A 305 -87.75 70.47 -74.21
CA GLY A 305 -88.08 71.66 -73.41
C GLY A 305 -86.85 72.36 -72.85
N ARG A 306 -86.61 73.60 -73.29
CA ARG A 306 -85.51 74.51 -72.93
C ARG A 306 -85.67 75.07 -71.51
N GLY A 307 -84.56 75.33 -70.82
CA GLY A 307 -84.56 76.08 -69.55
C GLY A 307 -83.15 76.47 -69.08
N THR A 308 -82.83 77.74 -69.24
CA THR A 308 -81.63 78.48 -68.82
C THR A 308 -81.46 78.59 -67.29
N GLY A 309 -80.23 78.73 -66.80
CA GLY A 309 -79.97 79.62 -65.65
C GLY A 309 -78.91 79.21 -64.61
N LYS A 310 -77.82 79.99 -64.59
CA LYS A 310 -77.10 80.55 -63.42
C LYS A 310 -76.49 79.61 -62.36
N GLY A 311 -75.16 79.78 -62.19
CA GLY A 311 -74.67 80.50 -61.01
C GLY A 311 -73.86 79.71 -59.96
N ARG A 312 -72.56 80.04 -59.90
CA ARG A 312 -71.70 80.23 -58.71
C ARG A 312 -71.80 79.21 -57.55
N ARG A 313 -70.68 78.54 -57.26
CA ARG A 313 -69.66 79.00 -56.30
C ARG A 313 -68.39 78.15 -56.44
#